data_AF-A0AAU6E1D6-F1
#
_entry.id   AF-A0AAU6E1D6-F1
#
_cell.length_a   1.000
_cell.length_b   1.000
_cell.length_c   1.000
_cell.angle_alpha   90.00
_cell.angle_beta   90.00
_cell.angle_gamma   90.00
#
_symmetry.space_group_name_H-M   'P 1'
#
loop_
_entity.id
_entity.type
_entity.pdbx_description
1 polymer ?
#
loop_
_entity_poly.entity_id
_entity_poly.type
_entity_poly.pdbx_seq_one_letter_code
_entity_poly.pdbx_strand_id
1 'polypeptide(L)'
;MGSNAIPPPGTRRPLGGLRRALVAGALGTLVLGTLTAVTVQGSAGAASAGAAATTLGAAAQQSGRYFGAAIAAGKLGDSAYTTIANREFDMVTAENEMKIDATEPNRGQ
;
A
#
# COMPACT_ATOMS: atom_id res chain seq x y z
N MET A 1 8.62 25.52 -39.42
CA MET A 1 7.52 26.26 -38.77
C MET A 1 6.38 25.29 -38.52
N GLY A 2 6.30 24.73 -37.31
CA GLY A 2 5.22 23.85 -36.88
C GLY A 2 4.85 24.28 -35.46
N SER A 3 3.79 25.07 -35.35
CA SER A 3 3.37 25.74 -34.14
C SER A 3 2.71 24.77 -33.14
N ASN A 4 3.11 24.90 -31.87
CA ASN A 4 2.42 24.66 -30.60
C ASN A 4 1.05 23.96 -30.59
N ALA A 5 0.87 23.01 -29.66
CA ALA A 5 -0.13 23.16 -28.59
C ALA A 5 0.13 22.20 -27.41
N ILE A 6 0.40 22.80 -26.23
CA ILE A 6 0.32 22.16 -24.91
C ILE A 6 -1.16 21.86 -24.60
N PRO A 7 -1.52 20.66 -24.09
CA PRO A 7 -2.90 20.37 -23.71
C PRO A 7 -3.32 21.23 -22.48
N PRO A 8 -4.55 21.79 -22.45
CA PRO A 8 -5.01 22.58 -21.33
C PRO A 8 -5.30 21.72 -20.10
N PRO A 9 -5.20 22.28 -18.88
CA PRO A 9 -5.59 21.59 -17.65
C PRO A 9 -7.10 21.34 -17.64
N GLY A 10 -7.48 20.07 -17.43
CA GLY A 10 -8.87 19.65 -17.32
C GLY A 10 -9.59 20.36 -16.16
N THR A 11 -10.64 21.10 -16.49
CA THR A 11 -11.50 21.79 -15.53
C THR A 11 -12.35 20.79 -14.75
N ARG A 12 -12.29 20.89 -13.42
CA ARG A 12 -13.14 20.12 -12.48
C ARG A 12 -14.61 20.48 -12.71
N ARG A 13 -15.48 19.48 -12.87
CA ARG A 13 -16.93 19.65 -12.93
C ARG A 13 -17.56 19.48 -11.53
N PRO A 14 -18.49 20.36 -11.11
CA PRO A 14 -19.12 20.30 -9.81
C PRO A 14 -20.30 19.31 -9.75
N LEU A 15 -20.57 18.88 -8.52
CA LEU A 15 -21.66 18.01 -8.08
C LEU A 15 -23.05 18.60 -8.39
N GLY A 16 -24.02 17.74 -8.73
CA GLY A 16 -25.43 18.13 -8.78
C GLY A 16 -26.41 16.98 -9.04
N GLY A 17 -27.35 16.79 -8.11
CA GLY A 17 -28.66 16.13 -8.30
C GLY A 17 -28.66 14.60 -8.10
N LEU A 18 -29.05 14.01 -6.97
CA LEU A 18 -30.34 14.07 -6.26
C LEU A 18 -31.55 13.59 -7.08
N ARG A 19 -31.76 12.27 -7.21
CA ARG A 19 -33.09 11.62 -7.37
C ARG A 19 -33.04 10.22 -6.74
N ARG A 20 -33.48 10.08 -5.48
CA ARG A 20 -34.77 9.47 -5.07
C ARG A 20 -34.90 8.03 -5.57
N ALA A 21 -34.59 7.07 -4.70
CA ALA A 21 -35.54 6.40 -3.81
C ALA A 21 -36.36 5.32 -4.56
N LEU A 22 -35.94 4.07 -4.41
CA LEU A 22 -36.79 2.91 -4.57
C LEU A 22 -36.87 2.20 -3.23
N VAL A 23 -38.03 2.38 -2.59
CA VAL A 23 -38.50 1.66 -1.42
C VAL A 23 -39.27 0.43 -1.92
N ALA A 24 -38.85 -0.77 -1.50
CA ALA A 24 -39.65 -2.01 -1.44
C ALA A 24 -38.76 -3.11 -0.82
N GLY A 25 -39.13 -3.91 0.17
CA GLY A 25 -40.34 -4.06 0.98
C GLY A 25 -39.95 -4.82 2.26
N ALA A 26 -40.54 -4.45 3.40
CA ALA A 26 -41.48 -5.28 4.14
C ALA A 26 -40.86 -6.26 5.17
N LEU A 27 -40.79 -5.77 6.40
CA LEU A 27 -41.22 -6.40 7.66
C LEU A 27 -41.44 -7.93 7.65
N GLY A 28 -40.66 -8.62 8.47
CA GLY A 28 -40.92 -10.00 8.91
C GLY A 28 -40.40 -10.23 10.33
N THR A 29 -41.16 -9.81 11.34
CA THR A 29 -41.15 -10.43 12.68
C THR A 29 -42.14 -11.61 12.59
N LEU A 30 -41.92 -12.82 13.10
CA LEU A 30 -41.50 -13.25 14.43
C LEU A 30 -41.41 -14.81 14.41
N VAL A 31 -40.65 -15.40 15.35
CA VAL A 31 -40.81 -16.74 15.98
C VAL A 31 -39.91 -17.91 15.52
N LEU A 32 -39.02 -18.28 16.46
CA LEU A 32 -38.42 -19.59 16.78
C LEU A 32 -37.27 -20.15 15.95
N GLY A 33 -36.10 -20.19 16.61
CA GLY A 33 -35.20 -21.34 16.52
C GLY A 33 -34.24 -21.35 15.35
N THR A 34 -33.13 -20.64 15.48
CA THR A 34 -31.75 -21.12 15.26
C THR A 34 -30.82 -19.92 15.33
N LEU A 35 -29.79 -20.01 16.18
CA LEU A 35 -28.67 -19.09 16.20
C LEU A 35 -27.97 -19.14 14.84
N THR A 36 -28.28 -18.18 13.97
CA THR A 36 -27.35 -17.73 12.94
C THR A 36 -27.11 -16.26 13.16
N ALA A 37 -26.36 -15.97 14.23
CA ALA A 37 -25.59 -14.74 14.27
C ALA A 37 -24.64 -14.81 13.08
N VAL A 38 -25.06 -14.25 11.95
CA VAL A 38 -24.14 -13.84 10.89
C VAL A 38 -23.29 -12.77 11.55
N THR A 39 -22.20 -13.22 12.16
CA THR A 39 -21.06 -12.37 12.46
C THR A 39 -20.56 -11.94 11.10
N VAL A 40 -21.09 -10.84 10.59
CA VAL A 40 -20.34 -9.97 9.70
C VAL A 40 -19.14 -9.58 10.53
N GLN A 41 -18.10 -10.43 10.48
CA GLN A 41 -16.76 -10.09 10.85
C GLN A 41 -16.31 -9.10 9.78
N GLY A 42 -16.91 -7.90 9.84
CA GLY A 42 -16.21 -6.72 9.40
C GLY A 42 -14.93 -6.78 10.20
N SER A 43 -13.84 -7.04 9.50
CA SER A 43 -12.53 -6.63 9.94
C SER A 43 -12.56 -5.11 10.06
N ALA A 44 -13.27 -4.61 11.08
CA ALA A 44 -12.74 -3.57 11.91
C ALA A 44 -11.40 -4.14 12.38
N GLY A 45 -10.37 -3.95 11.54
CA GLY A 45 -9.02 -3.88 12.03
C GLY A 45 -9.16 -2.94 13.20
N ALA A 46 -9.06 -3.51 14.40
CA ALA A 46 -8.83 -2.71 15.57
C ALA A 46 -7.62 -1.90 15.15
N ALA A 47 -7.85 -0.63 14.81
CA ALA A 47 -6.82 0.37 14.92
C ALA A 47 -6.49 0.29 16.40
N SER A 48 -5.57 -0.62 16.73
CA SER A 48 -4.74 -0.45 17.89
C SER A 48 -4.37 1.02 17.78
N ALA A 49 -4.67 1.78 18.83
CA ALA A 49 -3.98 3.03 19.05
C ALA A 49 -2.51 2.62 19.22
N GLY A 50 -1.88 2.30 18.09
CA GLY A 50 -0.61 1.62 17.99
C GLY A 50 0.39 2.64 18.46
N ALA A 51 1.23 2.23 19.40
CA ALA A 51 2.38 3.03 19.80
C ALA A 51 3.01 3.64 18.55
N ALA A 52 3.32 4.94 18.61
CA ALA A 52 3.94 5.64 17.48
C ALA A 52 5.17 4.83 17.04
N ALA A 53 5.11 4.28 15.83
CA ALA A 53 6.22 3.52 15.29
C ALA A 53 7.42 4.46 15.14
N THR A 54 8.58 4.02 15.62
CA THR A 54 9.80 4.85 15.65
C THR A 54 10.72 4.62 14.45
N THR A 55 10.36 3.67 13.58
CA THR A 55 11.10 3.29 12.37
C THR A 55 10.18 3.26 11.16
N LEU A 56 10.72 3.52 9.97
CA LEU A 56 9.93 3.62 8.74
C LEU A 56 9.17 2.33 8.39
N GLY A 57 9.83 1.16 8.48
CA GLY A 57 9.22 -0.15 8.22
C GLY A 57 8.08 -0.44 9.19
N ALA A 58 8.31 -0.30 10.50
CA ALA A 58 7.26 -0.51 11.50
C ALA A 58 6.03 0.41 11.28
N ALA A 59 6.24 1.66 10.85
CA ALA A 59 5.14 2.56 10.52
C ALA A 59 4.37 2.11 9.27
N ALA A 60 5.05 1.63 8.23
CA ALA A 60 4.40 1.11 7.03
C ALA A 60 3.55 -0.14 7.33
N GLN A 61 4.06 -1.04 8.19
CA GLN A 61 3.38 -2.28 8.58
C GLN A 61 2.06 -2.04 9.31
N GLN A 62 1.88 -0.91 10.01
CA GLN A 62 0.60 -0.52 10.62
C GLN A 62 -0.53 -0.37 9.59
N SER A 63 -0.18 -0.14 8.32
CA SER A 63 -1.12 -0.07 7.20
C SER A 63 -1.05 -1.28 6.26
N GLY A 64 -0.36 -2.36 6.65
CA GLY A 64 -0.13 -3.53 5.79
C GLY A 64 0.76 -3.25 4.57
N ARG A 65 1.65 -2.24 4.67
CA ARG A 65 2.57 -1.82 3.61
C ARG A 65 4.03 -2.01 4.07
N TYR A 66 4.96 -1.92 3.14
CA TYR A 66 6.41 -1.92 3.40
C TYR A 66 7.03 -0.54 3.16
N PHE A 67 8.21 -0.33 3.73
CA PHE A 67 9.11 0.78 3.42
C PHE A 67 10.49 0.21 3.05
N GLY A 68 10.82 0.27 1.76
CA GLY A 68 12.03 -0.35 1.23
C GLY A 68 13.15 0.63 0.91
N ALA A 69 14.35 0.06 0.72
CA ALA A 69 15.53 0.78 0.25
C ALA A 69 16.31 0.00 -0.82
N ALA A 70 17.07 0.73 -1.63
CA ALA A 70 18.06 0.16 -2.52
C ALA A 70 19.35 -0.15 -1.74
N ILE A 71 19.81 -1.39 -1.78
CA ILE A 71 20.99 -1.87 -1.07
C ILE A 71 22.10 -2.16 -2.06
N ALA A 72 23.28 -1.57 -1.83
CA ALA A 72 24.50 -1.85 -2.59
C ALA A 72 25.39 -2.82 -1.80
N ALA A 73 25.81 -3.91 -2.43
CA ALA A 73 26.67 -4.92 -1.80
C ALA A 73 28.01 -4.34 -1.33
N GLY A 74 28.58 -3.41 -2.11
CA GLY A 74 29.84 -2.74 -1.77
C GLY A 74 29.78 -1.86 -0.51
N LYS A 75 28.59 -1.54 0.01
CA LYS A 75 28.39 -0.78 1.25
C LYS A 75 28.07 -1.64 2.47
N LEU A 76 27.95 -2.96 2.32
CA LEU A 76 27.59 -3.85 3.44
C LEU A 76 28.70 -3.98 4.50
N GLY A 77 29.93 -3.54 4.20
CA GLY A 77 31.00 -3.41 5.19
C GLY A 77 30.94 -2.12 6.02
N ASP A 78 30.10 -1.16 5.64
CA ASP A 78 29.91 0.10 6.37
C ASP A 78 28.90 -0.11 7.52
N SER A 79 29.37 0.02 8.76
CA SER A 79 28.56 -0.21 9.95
C SER A 79 27.46 0.83 10.13
N ALA A 80 27.67 2.09 9.71
CA ALA A 80 26.65 3.13 9.79
C ALA A 80 25.54 2.84 8.77
N TYR A 81 25.93 2.46 7.55
CA TYR A 81 24.99 2.09 6.49
C TYR A 81 24.11 0.92 6.89
N THR A 82 24.72 -0.19 7.33
CA THR A 82 23.98 -1.41 7.71
C THR A 82 23.14 -1.21 8.97
N THR A 83 23.62 -0.44 9.96
CA THR A 83 22.84 -0.14 11.17
C THR A 83 21.55 0.59 10.83
N ILE A 84 21.61 1.61 9.96
CA ILE A 84 20.42 2.36 9.55
C ILE A 84 19.52 1.47 8.69
N ALA A 85 20.08 0.77 7.70
CA ALA A 85 19.31 -0.04 6.78
C ALA A 85 18.52 -1.15 7.50
N ASN A 86 19.17 -1.87 8.41
CA ASN A 86 18.55 -2.93 9.21
C ASN A 86 17.49 -2.41 10.18
N ARG A 87 17.62 -1.16 10.65
CA ARG A 87 16.67 -0.56 11.59
C ARG A 87 15.43 -0.02 10.90
N GLU A 88 15.60 0.63 9.74
CA GLU A 88 14.54 1.42 9.12
C GLU A 88 13.72 0.68 8.09
N PHE A 89 14.29 -0.30 7.38
CA PHE A 89 13.68 -0.86 6.18
C PHE A 89 13.30 -2.33 6.34
N ASP A 90 12.16 -2.71 5.78
CA ASP A 90 11.59 -4.06 5.81
C ASP A 90 11.49 -4.71 4.41
N MET A 91 11.90 -3.98 3.37
CA MET A 91 11.97 -4.46 1.99
C MET A 91 13.28 -3.99 1.34
N VAL A 92 13.93 -4.88 0.60
CA VAL A 92 15.23 -4.61 -0.02
C VAL A 92 15.12 -4.82 -1.52
N THR A 93 15.65 -3.88 -2.29
CA THR A 93 15.93 -4.05 -3.71
C THR A 93 17.44 -3.92 -3.92
N ALA A 94 18.05 -4.83 -4.67
CA ALA A 94 19.46 -4.70 -5.04
C ALA A 94 19.65 -3.45 -5.92
N GLU A 95 20.60 -2.57 -5.57
CA GLU A 95 20.82 -1.33 -6.31
C GLU A 95 21.31 -1.62 -7.74
N ASN A 96 22.26 -2.54 -7.87
CA ASN A 96 22.87 -2.91 -9.15
C ASN A 96 23.04 -4.42 -9.31
N GLU A 97 23.10 -5.18 -8.23
CA GLU A 97 23.54 -6.58 -8.20
C GLU A 97 22.57 -7.54 -8.91
N MET A 98 21.34 -7.10 -9.19
CA MET A 98 20.35 -7.86 -9.96
C MET A 98 20.05 -7.27 -11.34
N LYS A 99 20.83 -6.28 -11.80
CA LYS A 99 20.74 -5.81 -13.17
C LYS A 99 21.40 -6.82 -14.11
N ILE A 100 21.01 -6.79 -15.39
CA ILE A 100 21.43 -7.80 -16.38
C ILE A 100 22.96 -7.85 -16.56
N ASP A 101 23.63 -6.71 -16.46
CA ASP A 101 25.09 -6.59 -16.52
C ASP A 101 25.79 -7.23 -15.30
N ALA A 102 25.11 -7.29 -14.15
CA ALA A 102 25.60 -7.97 -12.96
C ALA A 102 25.28 -9.48 -12.96
N THR A 103 24.12 -9.88 -13.47
CA THR A 103 23.66 -11.29 -13.44
C THR A 103 24.04 -12.11 -14.66
N GLU A 104 24.23 -11.48 -15.83
CA GLU A 104 24.61 -12.13 -17.10
C GLU A 104 25.66 -11.27 -17.83
N PRO A 105 26.90 -11.18 -17.29
CA PRO A 105 27.96 -10.34 -17.89
C PRO A 105 28.38 -10.83 -19.28
N ASN A 106 28.24 -12.13 -19.53
CA ASN A 106 28.40 -12.78 -20.81
C ASN A 106 27.17 -13.67 -21.05
N ARG A 107 26.67 -13.70 -22.29
CA ARG A 107 25.44 -14.42 -22.62
C ARG A 107 25.49 -15.90 -22.20
N GLY A 108 24.56 -16.33 -21.37
CA GLY A 108 24.43 -17.71 -20.90
C GLY A 108 25.46 -18.20 -19.88
N GLN A 109 26.13 -17.30 -19.15
CA GLN A 109 26.98 -17.61 -17.99
C GLN A 109 26.31 -17.21 -16.68
#